data_AF-A0A661J4G3-F1
#
_entry.id   AF-A0A661J4G3-F1
#
_cell.length_a   1.000
_cell.length_b   1.000
_cell.length_c   1.000
_cell.angle_alpha   90.00
_cell.angle_beta   90.00
_cell.angle_gamma   90.00
#
_symmetry.space_group_name_H-M   'P 1'
#
loop_
_entity.id
_entity.type
_entity.pdbx_description
1 polymer ?
#
loop_
_entity_poly.entity_id
_entity_poly.type
_entity_poly.pdbx_seq_one_letter_code
_entity_poly.pdbx_strand_id
1 'polypeptide(L)'
;MDKKEHNMLLKELIDSIDIEKDKKEDDYVPIVVAGIVVEPNEIFDFMDNGKINVVSDDLCTGSRYIEVETKKEGTPIEAIADAYLKKGPFSPIHDEGNKMFYNLKNRVEKYGAKGIIYVHIKYCESQDYDFPDLRRNLKAQGIKVLEVETEYQTTHMGQTKTRIQAFVEALSEEARNE
;
A
#
# COMPACT_ATOMS: atom_id res chain seq x y z
N MET A 1 -11.57 -16.64 -10.57
CA MET A 1 -12.85 -16.68 -9.83
C MET A 1 -13.82 -15.74 -10.53
N ASP A 2 -15.10 -16.10 -10.59
CA ASP A 2 -16.13 -15.20 -11.10
C ASP A 2 -16.33 -14.01 -10.14
N LYS A 3 -16.69 -12.82 -10.66
CA LYS A 3 -16.83 -11.63 -9.80
C LYS A 3 -18.06 -11.68 -8.89
N LYS A 4 -19.15 -12.33 -9.30
CA LYS A 4 -20.32 -12.49 -8.43
C LYS A 4 -20.01 -13.44 -7.28
N GLU A 5 -19.36 -14.56 -7.59
CA GLU A 5 -18.87 -15.51 -6.60
C GLU A 5 -17.92 -14.84 -5.59
N HIS A 6 -16.92 -14.09 -6.08
CA HIS A 6 -16.01 -13.33 -5.22
C HIS A 6 -16.74 -12.34 -4.31
N ASN A 7 -17.70 -11.59 -4.83
CA ASN A 7 -18.46 -10.62 -4.04
C ASN A 7 -19.35 -11.29 -2.97
N MET A 8 -19.86 -12.50 -3.22
CA MET A 8 -20.57 -13.27 -2.21
C MET A 8 -19.65 -13.67 -1.05
N LEU A 9 -18.49 -14.27 -1.37
CA LEU A 9 -17.50 -14.68 -0.37
C LEU A 9 -16.95 -13.48 0.42
N LEU A 10 -16.66 -12.36 -0.26
CA LEU A 10 -16.20 -11.14 0.39
C LEU A 10 -17.25 -10.59 1.35
N LYS A 11 -18.54 -10.63 0.99
CA LYS A 11 -19.61 -10.18 1.86
C LYS A 11 -19.73 -11.06 3.10
N GLU A 12 -19.67 -12.38 2.94
CA GLU A 12 -19.66 -13.32 4.08
C GLU A 12 -18.48 -13.05 5.03
N LEU A 13 -17.30 -12.78 4.47
CA LEU A 13 -16.13 -12.42 5.26
C LEU A 13 -16.35 -11.10 6.03
N ILE A 14 -16.81 -10.05 5.35
CA ILE A 14 -17.10 -8.74 5.99
C ILE A 14 -18.12 -8.89 7.11
N ASP A 15 -19.20 -9.64 6.87
CA ASP A 15 -20.26 -9.88 7.87
C ASP A 15 -19.77 -10.72 9.06
N SER A 16 -18.67 -11.48 8.88
CA SER A 16 -18.05 -12.29 9.95
C SER A 16 -17.04 -11.53 10.82
N ILE A 17 -16.53 -10.39 10.34
CA ILE A 17 -15.55 -9.58 11.07
C ILE A 17 -16.26 -8.77 12.15
N ASP A 18 -15.85 -8.95 13.40
CA ASP A 18 -16.36 -8.17 14.53
C ASP A 18 -15.34 -7.09 14.87
N ILE A 19 -15.47 -5.92 14.25
CA ILE A 19 -14.51 -4.81 14.39
C ILE A 19 -14.28 -4.40 15.85
N GLU A 20 -15.23 -4.60 16.75
CA GLU A 20 -15.05 -4.28 18.17
C GLU A 20 -14.22 -5.34 18.91
N LYS A 21 -14.38 -6.63 18.57
CA LYS A 21 -13.58 -7.72 19.14
C LYS A 21 -12.22 -7.88 18.46
N ASP A 22 -12.13 -7.56 17.18
CA ASP A 22 -10.94 -7.70 16.33
C ASP A 22 -10.06 -6.44 16.34
N LYS A 23 -10.28 -5.51 17.29
CA LYS A 23 -9.32 -4.44 17.56
C LYS A 23 -7.98 -5.08 17.93
N LYS A 24 -7.00 -4.95 17.03
CA LYS A 24 -5.62 -5.36 17.29
C LYS A 24 -5.10 -4.63 18.53
N GLU A 25 -4.29 -5.34 19.32
CA GLU A 25 -3.64 -4.82 20.51
C GLU A 25 -2.89 -3.50 20.22
N ASP A 26 -2.75 -2.64 21.23
CA ASP A 26 -2.14 -1.29 21.14
C ASP A 26 -0.68 -1.29 20.64
N ASP A 27 -0.08 -2.46 20.41
CA ASP A 27 1.31 -2.62 20.00
C ASP A 27 1.52 -2.80 18.50
N TYR A 28 0.44 -2.84 17.71
CA TYR A 28 0.54 -2.88 16.25
C TYR A 28 0.81 -1.50 15.65
N VAL A 29 1.79 -1.40 14.75
CA VAL A 29 2.15 -0.15 14.08
C VAL A 29 1.34 0.02 12.79
N PRO A 30 0.54 1.09 12.63
CA PRO A 30 -0.23 1.31 11.41
C PRO A 30 0.68 1.77 10.27
N ILE A 31 0.63 1.07 9.13
CA ILE A 31 1.52 1.30 7.98
C ILE A 31 0.69 1.40 6.70
N VAL A 32 1.12 2.27 5.79
CA VAL A 32 0.70 2.22 4.38
C VAL A 32 1.65 1.33 3.58
N VAL A 33 1.12 0.38 2.82
CA VAL A 33 1.94 -0.43 1.89
C VAL A 33 1.77 0.11 0.47
N ALA A 34 2.86 0.45 -0.20
CA ALA A 34 2.83 1.01 -1.55
C ALA A 34 3.74 0.23 -2.50
N GLY A 35 3.42 0.22 -3.79
CA GLY A 35 4.22 -0.47 -4.80
C GLY A 35 3.39 -0.92 -6.00
N ILE A 36 3.92 -1.86 -6.80
CA ILE A 36 3.14 -2.53 -7.84
C ILE A 36 2.29 -3.64 -7.21
N VAL A 37 2.98 -4.57 -6.56
CA VAL A 37 2.43 -5.74 -5.87
C VAL A 37 3.40 -6.13 -4.76
N VAL A 38 2.89 -6.76 -3.71
CA VAL A 38 3.72 -7.38 -2.68
C VAL A 38 4.07 -8.79 -3.14
N GLU A 39 5.30 -8.96 -3.64
CA GLU A 39 5.80 -10.25 -4.11
C GLU A 39 7.26 -10.42 -3.66
N PRO A 40 7.62 -11.57 -3.05
CA PRO A 40 6.76 -12.72 -2.77
C PRO A 40 5.83 -12.50 -1.57
N ASN A 41 4.77 -13.32 -1.49
CA ASN A 41 3.75 -13.25 -0.43
C ASN A 41 4.32 -13.40 1.00
N GLU A 42 5.51 -14.01 1.18
CA GLU A 42 6.20 -14.15 2.48
C GLU A 42 6.45 -12.79 3.16
N ILE A 43 6.45 -11.68 2.39
CA ILE A 43 6.52 -10.33 2.95
C ILE A 43 5.34 -10.03 3.89
N PHE A 44 4.14 -10.55 3.58
CA PHE A 44 2.98 -10.41 4.47
C PHE A 44 3.23 -11.13 5.80
N ASP A 45 3.85 -12.31 5.79
CA ASP A 45 4.23 -13.02 7.02
C ASP A 45 5.25 -12.20 7.83
N PHE A 46 6.18 -11.49 7.18
CA PHE A 46 7.10 -10.60 7.89
C PHE A 46 6.40 -9.39 8.49
N MET A 47 5.38 -8.85 7.82
CA MET A 47 4.55 -7.77 8.36
C MET A 47 3.76 -8.24 9.58
N ASP A 48 3.12 -9.42 9.52
CA ASP A 48 2.36 -9.98 10.63
C ASP A 48 3.26 -10.28 11.84
N ASN A 49 4.41 -10.94 11.62
CA ASN A 49 5.40 -11.22 12.66
C ASN A 49 6.04 -9.93 13.23
N GLY A 50 6.08 -8.87 12.43
CA GLY A 50 6.58 -7.56 12.81
C GLY A 50 5.54 -6.69 13.51
N LYS A 51 4.36 -7.20 13.86
CA LYS A 51 3.26 -6.40 14.45
C LYS A 51 2.88 -5.18 13.61
N ILE A 52 2.88 -5.34 12.28
CA ILE A 52 2.41 -4.29 11.38
C ILE A 52 0.90 -4.45 11.18
N ASN A 53 0.20 -3.32 11.20
CA ASN A 53 -1.18 -3.23 10.75
C ASN A 53 -1.24 -2.45 9.44
N VAL A 54 -1.55 -3.11 8.33
CA VAL A 54 -1.71 -2.44 7.03
C VAL A 54 -3.06 -1.71 7.01
N VAL A 55 -3.03 -0.40 7.26
CA VAL A 55 -4.25 0.43 7.38
C VAL A 55 -4.73 1.01 6.05
N SER A 56 -3.86 1.02 5.05
CA SER A 56 -4.19 1.32 3.66
C SER A 56 -3.09 0.77 2.76
N ASP A 57 -3.42 0.54 1.50
CA ASP A 57 -2.44 0.21 0.48
C ASP A 57 -2.52 1.17 -0.72
N ASP A 58 -1.48 1.18 -1.53
CA ASP A 58 -1.43 1.76 -2.86
C ASP A 58 -0.80 0.75 -3.83
N LEU A 59 -1.50 -0.36 -4.05
CA LEU A 59 -1.07 -1.51 -4.86
C LEU A 59 -2.00 -1.74 -6.04
N CYS A 60 -1.46 -2.19 -7.17
CA CYS A 60 -2.24 -2.58 -8.36
C CYS A 60 -3.13 -3.82 -8.10
N THR A 61 -2.75 -4.64 -7.13
CA THR A 61 -3.49 -5.82 -6.67
C THR A 61 -4.39 -5.55 -5.45
N GLY A 62 -4.43 -4.30 -4.97
CA GLY A 62 -5.22 -3.87 -3.82
C GLY A 62 -6.13 -2.69 -4.16
N SER A 63 -6.00 -1.60 -3.41
CA SER A 63 -6.86 -0.42 -3.51
C SER A 63 -6.97 0.15 -4.93
N ARG A 64 -5.87 0.21 -5.69
CA ARG A 64 -5.88 0.77 -7.06
C ARG A 64 -6.79 0.00 -8.02
N TYR A 65 -7.07 -1.27 -7.74
CA TYR A 65 -7.94 -2.10 -8.57
C TYR A 65 -9.42 -1.71 -8.41
N ILE A 66 -9.83 -1.24 -7.24
CA ILE A 66 -11.23 -1.02 -6.85
C ILE A 66 -11.58 0.43 -6.51
N GLU A 67 -10.62 1.35 -6.49
CA GLU A 67 -10.82 2.73 -6.04
C GLU A 67 -11.72 3.60 -6.95
N VAL A 68 -11.89 3.22 -8.23
CA VAL A 68 -12.73 3.98 -9.18
C VAL A 68 -13.91 3.14 -9.65
N GLU A 69 -15.12 3.65 -9.42
CA GLU A 69 -16.34 3.07 -9.94
C GLU A 69 -16.66 3.58 -11.36
N THR A 70 -17.24 2.70 -12.18
CA THR A 70 -17.80 3.08 -13.47
C THR A 70 -19.19 3.68 -13.29
N LYS A 71 -19.52 4.69 -14.10
CA LYS A 71 -20.89 5.23 -14.16
C LYS A 71 -21.86 4.15 -14.63
N LYS A 72 -23.06 4.12 -14.08
CA LYS A 72 -24.12 3.16 -14.46
C LYS A 72 -24.95 3.66 -15.64
N GLU A 73 -24.88 4.95 -15.92
CA GLU A 73 -25.61 5.64 -16.96
C GLU A 73 -24.69 5.98 -18.16
N GLY A 74 -25.30 6.18 -19.33
CA GLY A 74 -24.61 6.59 -20.55
C GLY A 74 -24.07 5.42 -21.38
N THR A 75 -23.17 5.71 -22.32
CA THR A 75 -22.58 4.69 -23.18
C THR A 75 -21.54 3.88 -22.41
N PRO A 76 -21.63 2.53 -22.38
CA PRO A 76 -20.72 1.71 -21.58
C PRO A 76 -19.23 1.97 -21.86
N ILE A 77 -18.85 2.18 -23.13
CA ILE A 77 -17.45 2.43 -23.48
C ILE A 77 -16.95 3.78 -22.96
N GLU A 78 -17.81 4.80 -22.95
CA GLU A 78 -17.49 6.13 -22.42
C GLU A 78 -17.40 6.09 -20.89
N ALA A 79 -18.32 5.36 -20.23
CA ALA A 79 -18.27 5.17 -18.77
C ALA A 79 -17.01 4.44 -18.33
N ILE A 80 -16.56 3.43 -19.09
CA ILE A 80 -15.31 2.71 -18.84
C ILE A 80 -14.12 3.65 -19.09
N ALA A 81 -14.07 4.35 -20.22
CA ALA A 81 -12.97 5.27 -20.53
C ALA A 81 -12.82 6.37 -19.47
N ASP A 82 -13.93 6.97 -19.01
CA ASP A 82 -13.95 7.96 -17.93
C ASP A 82 -13.40 7.39 -16.62
N ALA A 83 -13.79 6.17 -16.24
CA ALA A 83 -13.25 5.51 -15.05
C ALA A 83 -11.75 5.22 -15.17
N TYR A 84 -11.27 4.80 -16.35
CA TYR A 84 -9.85 4.55 -16.60
C TYR A 84 -9.01 5.83 -16.46
N LEU A 85 -9.48 6.96 -16.98
CA LEU A 85 -8.78 8.25 -16.90
C LEU A 85 -8.80 8.86 -15.49
N LYS A 86 -9.75 8.45 -14.65
CA LYS A 86 -9.87 8.88 -13.24
C LYS A 86 -9.04 8.08 -12.25
N LYS A 87 -8.42 6.97 -12.69
CA LYS A 87 -7.58 6.17 -11.81
C LYS A 87 -6.50 7.04 -11.17
N GLY A 88 -6.20 6.73 -9.92
CA GLY A 88 -5.15 7.40 -9.18
C GLY A 88 -3.79 7.26 -9.84
N PRO A 89 -2.80 8.00 -9.32
CA PRO A 89 -1.49 8.00 -9.91
C PRO A 89 -0.82 6.61 -9.96
N PHE A 90 -0.24 6.29 -11.11
CA PHE A 90 0.72 5.23 -11.37
C PHE A 90 2.04 5.83 -11.87
N SER A 91 3.12 5.52 -11.16
CA SER A 91 4.50 5.91 -11.48
C SER A 91 4.87 5.85 -12.98
N PRO A 92 5.74 6.71 -13.54
CA PRO A 92 5.70 8.17 -13.70
C PRO A 92 4.71 8.62 -14.80
N ILE A 93 3.61 7.89 -15.02
CA ILE A 93 2.71 8.13 -16.16
C ILE A 93 1.73 9.26 -15.82
N HIS A 94 2.26 10.45 -15.50
CA HIS A 94 1.49 11.63 -15.15
C HIS A 94 1.96 12.89 -15.84
N ASP A 95 0.98 13.73 -16.12
CA ASP A 95 1.12 15.15 -16.37
C ASP A 95 1.82 15.91 -15.21
N GLU A 96 1.61 15.46 -13.97
CA GLU A 96 2.17 16.06 -12.76
C GLU A 96 2.98 15.05 -11.93
N GLY A 97 4.30 15.24 -11.86
CA GLY A 97 5.22 14.30 -11.17
C GLY A 97 5.00 14.16 -9.65
N ASN A 98 4.31 15.12 -9.00
CA ASN A 98 4.08 15.08 -7.56
C ASN A 98 2.78 14.37 -7.14
N LYS A 99 1.95 13.89 -8.09
CA LYS A 99 0.66 13.26 -7.77
C LYS A 99 0.82 12.05 -6.84
N MET A 100 1.85 11.23 -7.07
CA MET A 100 2.14 10.07 -6.24
C MET A 100 2.49 10.46 -4.79
N PHE A 101 3.26 11.54 -4.61
CA PHE A 101 3.58 12.08 -3.28
C PHE A 101 2.33 12.50 -2.53
N TYR A 102 1.44 13.27 -3.16
CA TYR A 102 0.19 13.69 -2.53
C TYR A 102 -0.74 12.51 -2.24
N ASN A 103 -0.82 11.51 -3.12
CA ASN A 103 -1.60 10.30 -2.87
C ASN A 103 -1.12 9.60 -1.59
N LEU A 104 0.17 9.28 -1.49
CA LEU A 104 0.70 8.58 -0.32
C LEU A 104 0.62 9.42 0.95
N LYS A 105 0.92 10.73 0.88
CA LYS A 105 0.74 11.65 2.01
C LYS A 105 -0.70 11.64 2.51
N ASN A 106 -1.68 11.77 1.60
CA ASN A 106 -3.10 11.78 1.96
C ASN A 106 -3.53 10.44 2.59
N ARG A 107 -3.01 9.30 2.12
CA ARG A 107 -3.28 7.99 2.75
C ARG A 107 -2.70 7.92 4.15
N VAL A 108 -1.45 8.36 4.35
CA VAL A 108 -0.82 8.40 5.68
C VAL A 108 -1.64 9.24 6.66
N GLU A 109 -2.06 10.44 6.25
CA GLU A 109 -2.86 11.34 7.07
C GLU A 109 -4.27 10.78 7.35
N LYS A 110 -4.96 10.29 6.31
CA LYS A 110 -6.34 9.79 6.41
C LYS A 110 -6.47 8.56 7.30
N TYR A 111 -5.48 7.66 7.24
CA TYR A 111 -5.51 6.37 7.96
C TYR A 111 -4.61 6.35 9.20
N GLY A 112 -4.02 7.49 9.58
CA GLY A 112 -3.19 7.60 10.79
C GLY A 112 -1.94 6.73 10.76
N ALA A 113 -1.39 6.44 9.58
CA ALA A 113 -0.22 5.58 9.46
C ALA A 113 1.05 6.27 10.01
N LYS A 114 1.93 5.47 10.61
CA LYS A 114 3.22 5.94 11.16
C LYS A 114 4.36 5.88 10.14
N GLY A 115 4.16 5.16 9.04
CA GLY A 115 5.15 5.06 7.97
C GLY A 115 4.61 4.37 6.73
N ILE A 116 5.46 4.31 5.72
CA ILE A 116 5.20 3.63 4.45
C ILE A 116 6.22 2.50 4.27
N ILE A 117 5.75 1.31 3.93
CA ILE A 117 6.60 0.26 3.35
C ILE A 117 6.36 0.28 1.84
N TYR A 118 7.39 0.67 1.10
CA TYR A 118 7.38 0.70 -0.36
C TYR A 118 8.02 -0.57 -0.89
N VAL A 119 7.21 -1.47 -1.44
CA VAL A 119 7.67 -2.72 -2.07
C VAL A 119 8.02 -2.42 -3.52
N HIS A 120 9.32 -2.49 -3.81
CA HIS A 120 9.91 -2.15 -5.08
C HIS A 120 10.40 -3.42 -5.76
N ILE A 121 9.80 -3.78 -6.90
CA ILE A 121 10.26 -4.91 -7.69
C ILE A 121 11.42 -4.43 -8.56
N LYS A 122 12.55 -5.13 -8.50
CA LYS A 122 13.73 -4.82 -9.32
C LYS A 122 13.37 -4.69 -10.80
N TYR A 123 14.06 -3.78 -11.46
CA TYR A 123 13.89 -3.49 -12.89
C TYR A 123 12.52 -2.91 -13.24
N CYS A 124 11.78 -2.38 -12.26
CA CYS A 124 10.63 -1.55 -12.51
C CYS A 124 11.08 -0.12 -12.80
N GLU A 125 11.54 0.13 -14.03
CA GLU A 125 12.17 1.38 -14.47
C GLU A 125 11.31 2.63 -14.16
N SER A 126 9.99 2.48 -14.23
CA SER A 126 9.05 3.53 -13.82
C SER A 126 9.22 3.90 -12.35
N GLN A 127 9.26 2.92 -11.45
CA GLN A 127 9.45 3.13 -10.02
C GLN A 127 10.86 3.63 -9.72
N ASP A 128 11.88 3.11 -10.40
CA ASP A 128 13.27 3.58 -10.29
C ASP A 128 13.39 5.08 -10.61
N TYR A 129 12.60 5.56 -11.57
CA TYR A 129 12.59 6.96 -11.98
C TYR A 129 11.95 7.86 -10.91
N ASP A 130 10.79 7.48 -10.37
CA ASP A 130 10.03 8.32 -9.44
C ASP A 130 10.48 8.23 -7.98
N PHE A 131 10.93 7.05 -7.56
CA PHE A 131 11.13 6.76 -6.15
C PHE A 131 12.12 7.71 -5.45
N PRO A 132 13.24 8.14 -6.07
CA PRO A 132 14.15 9.11 -5.46
C PRO A 132 13.46 10.43 -5.04
N ASP A 133 12.67 11.02 -5.93
CA ASP A 133 11.95 12.27 -5.67
C ASP A 133 10.78 12.05 -4.70
N LEU A 134 10.03 10.95 -4.87
CA LEU A 134 8.96 10.56 -3.95
C LEU A 134 9.49 10.41 -2.52
N ARG A 135 10.58 9.67 -2.33
CA ARG A 135 11.21 9.44 -1.03
C ARG A 135 11.71 10.74 -0.41
N ARG A 136 12.32 11.62 -1.22
CA ARG A 136 12.79 12.94 -0.76
C ARG A 136 11.62 13.79 -0.28
N ASN A 137 10.52 13.85 -1.04
CA ASN A 137 9.35 14.66 -0.71
C ASN A 137 8.62 14.14 0.53
N LEU A 138 8.42 12.82 0.66
CA LEU A 138 7.85 12.21 1.86
C LEU A 138 8.71 12.47 3.10
N LYS A 139 10.04 12.30 2.98
CA LYS A 139 10.98 12.58 4.07
C LYS A 139 10.95 14.05 4.50
N ALA A 140 10.81 14.99 3.56
CA ALA A 140 10.69 16.41 3.86
C ALA A 140 9.42 16.77 4.65
N GLN A 141 8.40 15.91 4.62
CA GLN A 141 7.18 16.02 5.44
C GLN A 141 7.25 15.22 6.75
N GLY A 142 8.41 14.65 7.09
CA GLY A 142 8.58 13.80 8.28
C GLY A 142 8.03 12.38 8.11
N ILE A 143 7.51 12.01 6.94
CA ILE A 143 6.97 10.68 6.69
C ILE A 143 8.12 9.69 6.48
N LYS A 144 8.18 8.66 7.32
CA LYS A 144 9.21 7.61 7.24
C LYS A 144 8.83 6.59 6.16
N VAL A 145 9.82 6.21 5.34
CA VAL A 145 9.63 5.25 4.24
C VAL A 145 10.72 4.18 4.34
N LEU A 146 10.30 2.91 4.39
CA LEU A 146 11.16 1.76 4.18
C LEU A 146 10.95 1.24 2.75
N GLU A 147 12.01 1.28 1.95
CA GLU A 147 12.03 0.60 0.65
C GLU A 147 12.43 -0.87 0.83
N VAL A 148 11.56 -1.78 0.42
CA VAL A 148 11.85 -3.22 0.34
C VAL A 148 12.00 -3.57 -1.13
N GLU A 149 13.24 -3.78 -1.56
CA GLU A 149 13.52 -4.24 -2.91
C GLU A 149 13.31 -5.76 -3.01
N THR A 150 12.60 -6.21 -4.03
CA THR A 150 12.23 -7.61 -4.25
C THR A 150 12.44 -8.04 -5.69
N GLU A 151 12.42 -9.34 -5.94
CA GLU A 151 12.47 -9.93 -7.27
C GLU A 151 11.51 -11.12 -7.30
N TYR A 152 10.86 -11.33 -8.45
CA TYR A 152 9.93 -12.44 -8.64
C TYR A 152 10.61 -13.77 -8.31
N GLN A 153 9.94 -14.62 -7.53
CA GLN A 153 10.43 -15.96 -7.17
C GLN A 153 11.71 -15.99 -6.32
N THR A 154 12.05 -14.91 -5.63
CA THR A 154 13.17 -14.88 -4.68
C THR A 154 12.95 -15.83 -3.50
N THR A 155 14.00 -16.54 -3.10
CA THR A 155 13.99 -17.51 -1.97
C THR A 155 14.80 -17.05 -0.75
N HIS A 156 15.48 -15.90 -0.82
CA HIS A 156 16.37 -15.41 0.23
C HIS A 156 15.94 -14.03 0.74
N MET A 157 15.11 -14.01 1.79
CA MET A 157 14.52 -12.77 2.33
C MET A 157 14.90 -12.44 3.77
N GLY A 158 15.91 -13.10 4.34
CA GLY A 158 16.33 -12.84 5.72
C GLY A 158 16.67 -11.37 5.98
N GLN A 159 17.32 -10.71 5.02
CA GLN A 159 17.62 -9.27 5.11
C GLN A 159 16.34 -8.42 5.12
N THR A 160 15.37 -8.73 4.26
CA THR A 160 14.08 -8.04 4.21
C THR A 160 13.35 -8.14 5.53
N LYS A 161 13.30 -9.34 6.13
CA LYS A 161 12.71 -9.56 7.45
C LYS A 161 13.34 -8.66 8.51
N THR A 162 14.68 -8.65 8.63
CA THR A 162 15.37 -7.82 9.63
C THR A 162 15.13 -6.32 9.39
N ARG A 163 15.09 -5.87 8.14
CA ARG A 163 14.83 -4.46 7.81
C ARG A 163 13.41 -4.01 8.17
N ILE A 164 12.42 -4.87 7.93
CA ILE A 164 11.03 -4.62 8.35
C ILE A 164 10.95 -4.53 9.87
N GLN A 165 11.55 -5.48 10.60
CA GLN A 165 11.57 -5.46 12.06
C GLN A 165 12.21 -4.17 12.62
N ALA A 166 13.41 -3.82 12.15
CA ALA A 166 14.10 -2.61 12.59
C ALA A 166 13.31 -1.33 12.29
N PHE A 167 12.57 -1.30 11.18
CA PHE A 167 11.72 -0.16 10.83
C PHE A 167 10.55 0.00 11.80
N VAL A 168 9.87 -1.10 12.16
CA VAL A 168 8.78 -1.08 13.14
C VAL A 168 9.28 -0.67 14.52
N GLU A 169 10.41 -1.21 14.96
CA GLU A 169 11.04 -0.85 16.24
C GLU A 169 11.31 0.66 16.32
N ALA A 170 11.91 1.22 15.27
CA ALA A 170 12.19 2.66 15.20
C ALA A 170 10.91 3.52 15.27
N LEU A 171 9.83 3.12 14.59
CA LEU A 171 8.55 3.83 14.64
C LEU A 171 7.87 3.72 16.02
N SER A 172 8.01 2.58 16.67
CA SER A 172 7.41 2.33 17.99
C SER A 172 8.12 3.10 19.10
N GLU A 173 9.45 3.23 19.03
CA GLU A 173 10.23 4.01 19.98
C GLU A 173 9.92 5.51 19.87
N GLU A 174 9.78 6.05 18.65
CA GLU A 174 9.42 7.45 18.41
C GLU A 174 8.05 7.76 19.05
N ALA A 175 7.06 6.88 18.88
CA ALA A 175 5.73 7.03 19.48
C ALA A 175 5.70 6.97 21.02
N ARG A 176 6.71 6.36 21.67
CA ARG A 176 6.83 6.33 23.15
C ARG A 176 7.50 7.59 23.72
N ASN A 177 8.20 8.35 22.88
CA ASN A 177 8.96 9.53 23.28
C ASN A 177 8.23 10.85 23.00
N GLU A 178 7.08 10.80 22.31
CA GLU A 178 6.13 11.91 22.10
C GLU A 178 5.09 11.98 23.22
#